data_AF-A0A1B0GEQ5-F1
#
_entry.id   AF-A0A1B0GEQ5-F1
#
_cell.length_a   1.000
_cell.length_b   1.000
_cell.length_c   1.000
_cell.angle_alpha   90.00
_cell.angle_beta   90.00
_cell.angle_gamma   90.00
#
_symmetry.space_group_name_H-M   'P 1'
#
loop_
_entity.id
_entity.type
_entity.pdbx_description
1 polymer ?
#
loop_
_entity_poly.entity_id
_entity_poly.type
_entity_poly.pdbx_seq_one_letter_code
_entity_poly.pdbx_strand_id
1 'polypeptide(L)'
;MEEYMMKRESSLKYPTRCIRLFPNKAASLMSSIEGRVAVEYLDPDPEVQKLKFAFKCHRNKQGTTGHFYPVNAASFHNVYSTFATGGSDGYVNIWDGFNKKRLCQYHKYDA
;
A
#
# COMPACT_ATOMS: atom_id res chain seq x y z
N MET A 1 7.40 4.13 31.40
CA MET A 1 6.60 4.02 30.17
C MET A 1 7.47 4.59 29.06
N GLU A 2 7.88 3.76 28.11
CA GLU A 2 8.61 4.28 26.95
C GLU A 2 7.69 5.24 26.18
N GLU A 3 8.16 6.46 26.00
CA GLU A 3 7.47 7.50 25.25
C GLU A 3 7.54 7.14 23.75
N TYR A 4 6.43 7.30 23.03
CA TYR A 4 6.42 6.99 21.60
C TYR A 4 7.31 7.99 20.85
N MET A 5 8.17 7.50 19.95
CA MET A 5 9.03 8.39 19.15
C MET A 5 8.22 9.28 18.19
N MET A 6 7.07 8.80 17.73
CA MET A 6 6.24 9.51 16.76
C MET A 6 4.80 9.02 16.77
N LYS A 7 3.85 9.97 16.74
CA LYS A 7 2.42 9.72 16.55
C LYS A 7 1.95 10.43 15.28
N ARG A 8 1.27 9.69 14.39
CA ARG A 8 0.72 10.21 13.13
C ARG A 8 -0.61 9.54 12.82
N GLU A 9 -1.45 10.25 12.09
CA GLU A 9 -2.68 9.70 11.50
C GLU A 9 -2.40 9.07 10.14
N SER A 10 -3.18 8.06 9.79
CA SER A 10 -3.09 7.40 8.49
C SER A 10 -3.45 8.36 7.35
N SER A 11 -2.65 8.37 6.28
CA SER A 11 -2.99 9.11 5.06
C SER A 11 -4.18 8.52 4.27
N LEU A 12 -4.73 7.38 4.71
CA LEU A 12 -5.87 6.72 4.07
C LEU A 12 -7.19 7.15 4.71
N LYS A 13 -8.20 7.43 3.88
CA LYS A 13 -9.52 7.88 4.33
C LYS A 13 -10.29 6.80 5.10
N TYR A 14 -10.02 5.54 4.80
CA TYR A 14 -10.73 4.39 5.35
C TYR A 14 -9.80 3.54 6.22
N PRO A 15 -10.35 2.72 7.14
CA PRO A 15 -9.58 1.92 8.08
C PRO A 15 -8.41 1.17 7.44
N THR A 16 -7.25 1.31 8.10
CA THR A 16 -6.02 0.59 7.75
C THR A 16 -6.18 -0.89 8.04
N ARG A 17 -5.65 -1.76 7.16
CA ARG A 17 -5.74 -3.22 7.29
C ARG A 17 -4.39 -3.88 7.57
N CYS A 18 -3.33 -3.48 6.88
CA CYS A 18 -1.98 -3.91 7.20
C CYS A 18 -0.97 -2.77 7.08
N ILE A 19 0.14 -2.91 7.80
CA ILE A 19 1.26 -1.98 7.79
C ILE A 19 2.55 -2.80 7.61
N ARG A 20 3.45 -2.32 6.74
CA ARG A 20 4.76 -2.92 6.49
C ARG A 20 5.80 -1.82 6.37
N LEU A 21 7.00 -2.06 6.90
CA LEU A 21 8.13 -1.17 6.66
C LEU A 21 8.82 -1.56 5.36
N PHE A 22 9.35 -0.55 4.66
CA PHE A 22 10.26 -0.79 3.55
C PHE A 22 11.52 -1.49 4.08
N PRO A 23 12.17 -2.39 3.31
CA PRO A 23 13.39 -3.06 3.74
C PRO A 23 14.52 -2.10 4.16
N ASN A 24 14.59 -0.92 3.54
CA ASN A 24 15.54 0.13 3.87
C ASN A 24 15.14 0.99 5.08
N LYS A 25 14.00 0.71 5.72
CA LYS A 25 13.43 1.45 6.87
C LYS A 25 13.18 2.94 6.62
N ALA A 26 13.16 3.40 5.37
CA ALA A 26 12.94 4.82 5.04
C ALA A 26 11.46 5.21 5.08
N ALA A 27 10.57 4.26 4.80
CA ALA A 27 9.14 4.48 4.70
C ALA A 27 8.33 3.30 5.23
N SER A 28 7.06 3.55 5.50
CA SER A 28 6.03 2.56 5.79
C SER A 28 5.02 2.50 4.64
N LEU A 29 4.52 1.31 4.38
CA LEU A 29 3.42 1.02 3.49
C LEU A 29 2.21 0.66 4.33
N MET A 30 1.12 1.38 4.15
CA MET A 30 -0.15 1.12 4.83
C MET A 30 -1.21 0.74 3.82
N SER A 31 -2.01 -0.27 4.11
CA SER A 31 -3.11 -0.71 3.25
C SER A 31 -4.45 -0.36 3.87
N SER A 32 -5.50 -0.20 3.06
CA SER A 32 -6.87 0.06 3.56
C SER A 32 -7.93 -0.84 2.94
N ILE A 33 -9.12 -0.79 3.55
CA ILE A 33 -10.30 -1.52 3.08
C ILE A 33 -10.86 -1.00 1.74
N GLU A 34 -10.46 0.19 1.28
CA GLU A 34 -10.92 0.77 0.00
C GLU A 34 -10.03 0.40 -1.21
N GLY A 35 -9.21 -0.65 -1.08
CA GLY A 35 -8.35 -1.11 -2.17
C GLY A 35 -7.20 -0.15 -2.49
N ARG A 36 -6.68 0.57 -1.49
CA ARG A 36 -5.49 1.42 -1.63
C ARG A 36 -4.35 0.96 -0.73
N VAL A 37 -3.14 1.35 -1.13
CA VAL A 37 -2.01 1.44 -0.21
C VAL A 37 -1.43 2.84 -0.24
N ALA A 38 -0.98 3.36 0.90
CA ALA A 38 -0.27 4.62 1.05
C ALA A 38 1.18 4.35 1.44
N VAL A 39 2.09 5.14 0.87
CA VAL A 39 3.50 5.17 1.27
C VAL A 39 3.73 6.41 2.12
N GLU A 40 4.24 6.21 3.34
CA GLU A 40 4.56 7.26 4.27
C GLU A 40 6.01 7.20 4.72
N TYR A 41 6.75 8.26 4.45
CA TYR A 41 8.14 8.41 4.88
C TYR A 41 8.23 8.71 6.37
N LEU A 42 9.20 8.08 7.04
CA LEU A 42 9.42 8.26 8.47
C LEU A 42 10.06 9.61 8.78
N ASP A 43 10.94 10.11 7.90
CA ASP A 43 11.62 11.40 8.03
C ASP A 43 10.61 12.56 8.21
N PRO A 44 10.71 13.38 9.28
CA PRO A 44 9.79 14.48 9.52
C PRO A 44 9.97 15.70 8.58
N ASP A 45 11.03 15.74 7.75
CA ASP A 45 11.30 16.86 6.85
C ASP A 45 10.07 17.17 5.95
N PRO A 46 9.57 18.41 5.93
CA PRO A 46 8.45 18.82 5.09
C PRO A 46 8.61 18.47 3.60
N GLU A 47 9.81 18.55 3.04
CA GLU A 47 10.06 18.21 1.64
C GLU A 47 9.91 16.71 1.39
N VAL A 48 10.35 15.87 2.33
CA VAL A 48 10.16 14.41 2.26
C VAL A 48 8.70 14.04 2.49
N GLN A 49 7.99 14.74 3.37
CA GLN A 49 6.57 14.50 3.63
C GLN A 49 5.69 14.81 2.40
N LYS A 50 6.09 15.74 1.52
CA LYS A 50 5.41 16.00 0.23
C LYS A 50 5.51 14.83 -0.76
N LEU A 51 6.50 13.96 -0.60
CA LEU A 51 6.70 12.81 -1.48
C LEU A 51 5.70 11.68 -1.23
N LYS A 52 4.88 11.75 -0.18
CA LYS A 52 3.82 10.78 0.14
C LYS A 52 2.88 10.58 -1.04
N PHE A 53 2.43 9.33 -1.21
CA PHE A 53 1.57 8.96 -2.32
C PHE A 53 0.78 7.71 -2.00
N ALA A 54 -0.33 7.51 -2.73
CA ALA A 54 -1.20 6.37 -2.56
C ALA A 54 -1.51 5.70 -3.91
N PHE A 55 -1.44 4.37 -3.92
CA PHE A 55 -1.76 3.53 -5.06
C PHE A 55 -3.20 3.05 -4.98
N LYS A 56 -3.85 2.97 -6.15
CA LYS A 56 -5.12 2.27 -6.34
C LYS A 56 -4.80 0.83 -6.73
N CYS A 57 -5.02 -0.12 -5.83
CA CYS A 57 -4.52 -1.49 -5.98
C CYS A 57 -5.60 -2.46 -6.46
N HIS A 58 -6.67 -2.60 -5.69
CA HIS A 58 -7.70 -3.61 -5.89
C HIS A 58 -9.03 -2.91 -6.16
N ARG A 59 -9.11 -2.33 -7.36
CA ARG A 59 -10.27 -1.58 -7.84
C ARG A 59 -10.65 -2.09 -9.21
N ASN A 60 -11.89 -2.53 -9.35
CA ASN A 60 -12.40 -2.99 -10.63
C ASN A 60 -13.42 -1.99 -11.16
N LYS A 61 -13.20 -1.52 -12.40
CA LYS A 61 -14.15 -0.68 -13.13
C LYS A 61 -15.03 -1.60 -13.98
N GLN A 62 -15.89 -2.39 -13.35
CA GLN A 62 -16.93 -3.09 -14.10
C GLN A 62 -18.16 -2.18 -14.19
N GLY A 63 -18.50 -1.75 -15.40
CA GLY A 63 -19.69 -0.95 -15.67
C GLY A 63 -19.68 0.46 -15.06
N THR A 64 -20.85 0.92 -14.62
CA THR A 64 -21.10 2.28 -14.09
C THR A 64 -20.74 2.43 -12.61
N THR A 65 -20.54 1.32 -11.88
CA THR A 65 -20.25 1.32 -10.44
C THR A 65 -18.89 0.70 -10.17
N GLY A 66 -17.95 1.50 -9.67
CA GLY A 66 -16.62 0.99 -9.33
C GLY A 66 -16.66 0.14 -8.06
N HIS A 67 -16.18 -1.11 -8.13
CA HIS A 67 -16.00 -1.95 -6.96
C HIS A 67 -14.59 -1.77 -6.39
N PHE A 68 -14.52 -1.60 -5.07
CA PHE A 68 -13.27 -1.50 -4.32
C PHE A 68 -13.18 -2.70 -3.38
N TYR A 69 -12.01 -3.33 -3.32
CA TYR A 69 -11.78 -4.51 -2.51
C TYR A 69 -10.69 -4.25 -1.49
N PRO A 70 -10.85 -4.67 -0.22
CA PRO A 70 -9.82 -4.52 0.79
C PRO A 70 -8.48 -5.09 0.36
N VAL A 71 -7.40 -4.39 0.70
CA VAL A 71 -6.04 -4.90 0.57
C VAL A 71 -5.66 -5.59 1.88
N ASN A 72 -5.77 -6.91 1.91
CA ASN A 72 -5.64 -7.70 3.14
C ASN A 72 -4.19 -7.95 3.54
N ALA A 73 -3.30 -8.07 2.55
CA ALA A 73 -1.90 -8.36 2.77
C ALA A 73 -1.01 -7.53 1.85
N ALA A 74 0.16 -7.15 2.36
CA ALA A 74 1.24 -6.58 1.59
C ALA A 74 2.58 -7.19 2.03
N SER A 75 3.50 -7.37 1.09
CA SER A 75 4.84 -7.91 1.35
C SER A 75 5.86 -7.28 0.39
N PHE A 76 7.06 -6.99 0.89
CA PHE A 76 8.15 -6.43 0.10
C PHE A 76 9.08 -7.53 -0.41
N HIS A 77 9.64 -7.33 -1.60
CA HIS A 77 10.81 -8.06 -2.05
C HIS A 77 12.07 -7.45 -1.40
N ASN A 78 12.84 -8.27 -0.69
CA ASN A 78 13.97 -7.80 0.13
C ASN A 78 15.06 -7.07 -0.68
N VAL A 79 15.24 -7.42 -1.95
CA VAL A 79 16.33 -6.88 -2.78
C VAL A 79 15.90 -5.66 -3.60
N TYR A 80 14.68 -5.66 -4.13
CA TYR A 80 14.27 -4.71 -5.18
C TYR A 80 13.34 -3.61 -4.67
N SER A 81 12.91 -3.69 -3.40
CA SER A 81 11.90 -2.79 -2.81
C SER A 81 10.58 -2.71 -3.60
N THR A 82 10.35 -3.65 -4.52
CA THR A 82 9.04 -3.92 -5.09
C THR A 82 8.16 -4.56 -4.01
N PHE A 83 6.84 -4.44 -4.16
CA PHE A 83 5.93 -5.02 -3.19
C PHE A 83 4.72 -5.68 -3.86
N ALA A 84 4.24 -6.73 -3.22
CA ALA A 84 3.01 -7.42 -3.58
C ALA A 84 1.87 -6.89 -2.72
N THR A 85 0.67 -6.78 -3.31
CA THR A 85 -0.58 -6.56 -2.60
C THR A 85 -1.57 -7.66 -2.93
N GLY A 86 -2.15 -8.29 -1.91
CA GLY A 86 -3.22 -9.27 -2.03
C GLY A 86 -4.56 -8.66 -1.65
N GLY A 87 -5.55 -8.75 -2.54
CA GLY A 87 -6.86 -8.15 -2.36
C GLY A 87 -7.99 -9.16 -2.26
N SER A 88 -9.12 -8.73 -1.68
CA SER A 88 -10.35 -9.54 -1.67
C SER A 88 -11.01 -9.72 -3.05
N ASP A 89 -10.46 -9.09 -4.10
CA ASP A 89 -10.86 -9.34 -5.49
C ASP A 89 -10.31 -10.67 -6.05
N GLY A 90 -9.49 -11.36 -5.28
CA GLY A 90 -8.85 -12.62 -5.66
C GLY A 90 -7.58 -12.43 -6.50
N TYR A 91 -7.05 -11.21 -6.60
CA TYR A 91 -5.83 -10.93 -7.35
C TYR A 91 -4.64 -10.63 -6.42
N VAL A 92 -3.44 -10.87 -6.96
CA VAL A 92 -2.18 -10.30 -6.44
C VAL A 92 -1.61 -9.34 -7.46
N ASN A 93 -1.31 -8.12 -7.04
CA ASN A 93 -0.63 -7.12 -7.86
C ASN A 93 0.80 -6.92 -7.36
N ILE A 94 1.76 -6.83 -8.28
CA ILE A 94 3.15 -6.47 -7.99
C ILE A 94 3.39 -5.02 -8.41
N TRP A 95 4.01 -4.25 -7.52
CA TRP A 95 4.21 -2.82 -7.64
C TRP A 95 5.68 -2.46 -7.52
N ASP A 96 6.06 -1.46 -8.31
CA ASP A 96 7.28 -0.70 -8.12
C ASP A 96 6.94 0.60 -7.37
N GLY A 97 7.42 0.69 -6.13
CA GLY A 97 7.20 1.85 -5.27
C GLY A 97 7.87 3.12 -5.80
N PHE A 98 9.06 3.00 -6.37
CA PHE A 98 9.85 4.15 -6.84
C PHE A 98 9.27 4.72 -8.14
N ASN A 99 8.96 3.85 -9.10
CA ASN A 99 8.41 4.24 -10.40
C ASN A 99 6.88 4.43 -10.37
N LYS A 100 6.24 4.22 -9.21
CA LYS A 100 4.80 4.40 -9.00
C LYS A 100 3.95 3.62 -10.00
N LYS A 101 4.39 2.42 -10.38
CA LYS A 101 3.79 1.61 -11.45
C LYS A 101 3.47 0.19 -10.99
N ARG A 102 2.36 -0.35 -11.50
CA ARG A 102 2.07 -1.79 -11.42
C ARG A 102 2.93 -2.53 -12.43
N LEU A 103 3.77 -3.46 -11.96
CA LEU A 103 4.62 -4.29 -12.80
C LEU A 103 3.82 -5.41 -13.45
N CYS A 104 3.06 -6.16 -12.65
CA CYS A 104 2.21 -7.22 -13.13
C CYS A 104 1.03 -7.48 -12.19
N GLN A 105 0.07 -8.26 -12.68
CA GLN A 105 -1.04 -8.81 -11.92
C GLN A 105 -1.04 -10.31 -12.18
N TYR A 106 -1.06 -11.11 -11.11
CA TYR A 106 -1.18 -12.56 -11.22
C TYR A 106 -2.62 -12.96 -11.54
N HIS A 107 -2.79 -14.21 -11.99
CA HIS A 107 -4.10 -14.80 -12.22
C HIS A 107 -4.97 -14.70 -10.96
N LYS A 108 -6.28 -14.63 -11.18
CA LYS A 108 -7.25 -14.68 -10.09
C LYS A 108 -7.11 -16.05 -9.41
N TYR A 109 -7.10 -16.09 -8.09
CA TYR A 109 -7.16 -17.35 -7.35
C TYR A 109 -8.45 -18.09 -7.67
N ASP A 110 -8.34 -19.41 -7.80
CA ASP A 110 -9.50 -20.29 -7.88
C ASP A 110 -10.30 -20.20 -6.58
N ALA A 111 -11.63 -20.31 -6.71
CA ALA A 111 -12.57 -20.22 -5.60
C ALA A 111 -12.73 -21.57 -4.89
#